data_AF-A0A7W5QLU7-F1
#
_entry.id   AF-A0A7W5QLU7-F1
#
_cell.length_a   1.000
_cell.length_b   1.000
_cell.length_c   1.000
_cell.angle_alpha   90.00
_cell.angle_beta   90.00
_cell.angle_gamma   90.00
#
_symmetry.space_group_name_H-M   'P 1'
#
loop_
_entity.id
_entity.type
_entity.pdbx_description
1 polymer ?
#
loop_
_entity_poly.entity_id
_entity_poly.type
_entity_poly.pdbx_seq_one_letter_code
_entity_poly.pdbx_strand_id
1 'polypeptide(L)'
;MSDLGEVEEDAVALAVDRQRVAGTLLRPEVPVPGFLFVRGWGGDQEDDLGDAEELARLGCVCFTFDLRGHADSDAEKERVTRQDGLDDVIAAYDYLAAQPGIDPTAIGVIGTS
;
A
#
# COMPACT_ATOMS: atom_id res chain seq x y z
N MET A 1 22.26 -3.75 -14.79
CA MET A 1 21.16 -3.02 -15.44
C MET A 1 19.92 -3.61 -14.83
N SER A 2 19.22 -2.89 -13.95
CA SER A 2 18.04 -3.45 -13.29
C SER A 2 17.04 -3.82 -14.37
N ASP A 3 16.37 -4.95 -14.21
CA ASP A 3 15.24 -5.31 -15.04
C ASP A 3 14.24 -4.15 -14.92
N LEU A 4 14.06 -3.41 -16.01
CA LEU A 4 12.96 -2.46 -16.09
C LEU A 4 11.74 -3.38 -16.16
N GLY A 5 10.92 -3.38 -15.11
CA GLY A 5 9.83 -4.35 -14.92
C GLY A 5 9.02 -4.59 -16.19
N GLU A 6 8.50 -5.81 -16.31
CA GLU A 6 7.73 -6.22 -17.48
C GLU A 6 6.54 -5.26 -17.72
N VAL A 7 6.18 -5.08 -18.99
CA VAL A 7 5.21 -4.07 -19.45
C VAL A 7 4.12 -4.78 -20.24
N GLU A 8 2.86 -4.61 -19.81
CA GLU A 8 1.71 -5.05 -20.58
C GLU A 8 1.49 -4.12 -21.77
N GLU A 9 1.38 -4.71 -22.97
CA GLU A 9 1.13 -4.00 -24.22
C GLU A 9 -0.26 -4.34 -24.79
N ASP A 10 -1.12 -3.31 -24.88
CA ASP A 10 -2.46 -3.40 -25.47
C ASP A 10 -2.53 -2.59 -26.77
N ALA A 11 -2.90 -3.25 -27.88
CA ALA A 11 -3.29 -2.54 -29.09
C ALA A 11 -4.66 -1.88 -28.92
N VAL A 12 -4.73 -0.55 -29.08
CA VAL A 12 -5.97 0.23 -28.92
C VAL A 12 -6.40 0.87 -30.22
N ALA A 13 -7.70 1.10 -30.35
CA ALA A 13 -8.29 1.82 -31.48
C ALA A 13 -9.19 2.94 -30.96
N LEU A 14 -8.86 4.18 -31.32
CA LEU A 14 -9.64 5.36 -31.00
C LEU A 14 -10.55 5.70 -32.19
N ALA A 15 -11.84 5.93 -31.91
CA ALA A 15 -12.76 6.48 -32.90
C ALA A 15 -12.70 8.02 -32.83
N VAL A 16 -12.27 8.66 -33.93
CA VAL A 16 -12.19 10.12 -34.05
C VAL A 16 -12.97 10.52 -35.30
N ASP A 17 -14.09 11.22 -35.12
CA ASP A 17 -15.10 11.48 -36.16
C ASP A 17 -15.52 10.18 -36.89
N ARG A 18 -15.24 10.09 -38.20
CA ARG A 18 -15.49 8.90 -39.03
C ARG A 18 -14.23 8.09 -39.32
N GLN A 19 -13.17 8.31 -38.56
CA GLN A 19 -11.88 7.67 -38.76
C GLN A 19 -11.47 6.83 -37.55
N ARG A 20 -10.72 5.76 -37.82
CA ARG A 20 -10.07 4.92 -36.81
C ARG A 20 -8.61 5.32 -36.68
N VAL A 21 -8.18 5.63 -35.47
CA VAL A 21 -6.77 5.89 -35.12
C VAL A 21 -6.24 4.70 -34.32
N ALA A 22 -5.19 4.06 -34.80
CA ALA A 22 -4.52 2.98 -34.07
C ALA A 22 -3.55 3.57 -33.05
N GLY A 23 -3.43 2.92 -31.89
CA GLY A 23 -2.43 3.24 -30.88
C GLY A 23 -2.00 1.99 -30.12
N THR A 24 -0.99 2.16 -29.29
CA THR A 24 -0.47 1.14 -28.36
C THR A 24 -0.48 1.75 -26.97
N LEU A 25 -1.06 1.03 -26.02
CA LEU A 25 -1.07 1.40 -24.61
C LEU A 25 -0.10 0.48 -23.87
N LEU A 26 0.82 1.07 -23.11
CA LEU A 26 1.80 0.37 -22.28
C LEU A 26 1.45 0.61 -20.81
N ARG A 27 1.36 -0.46 -20.02
CA ARG A 27 1.13 -0.40 -18.57
C ARG A 27 2.21 -1.18 -17.84
N PRO A 28 2.68 -0.72 -16.67
CA PRO A 28 3.55 -1.56 -15.85
C PRO A 28 2.81 -2.86 -15.50
N GLU A 29 3.49 -3.99 -15.59
CA GLU A 29 2.95 -5.25 -15.12
C GLU A 29 2.83 -5.18 -13.59
N VAL A 30 1.59 -5.21 -13.11
CA VAL A 30 1.27 -5.42 -11.71
C VAL A 30 1.37 -6.92 -11.46
N PRO A 31 2.04 -7.35 -10.37
CA PRO A 31 1.88 -6.73 -9.07
C PRO A 31 3.14 -6.08 -8.45
N VAL A 32 2.95 -5.06 -7.59
CA VAL A 32 4.00 -4.31 -6.87
C VAL A 32 4.09 -4.72 -5.38
N PRO A 33 5.22 -4.47 -4.71
CA PRO A 33 5.35 -4.73 -3.27
C PRO A 33 4.44 -3.85 -2.41
N GLY A 34 3.95 -4.42 -1.30
CA GLY A 34 3.22 -3.71 -0.25
C GLY A 34 4.08 -3.51 1.01
N PHE A 35 3.97 -2.37 1.67
CA PHE A 35 4.60 -2.12 2.97
C PHE A 35 3.59 -1.65 4.01
N LEU A 36 3.48 -2.39 5.11
CA LEU A 36 2.68 -2.04 6.28
C LEU A 36 3.57 -1.41 7.35
N PHE A 37 3.25 -0.18 7.75
CA PHE A 37 3.91 0.51 8.85
C PHE A 37 3.14 0.29 10.14
N VAL A 38 3.83 -0.17 11.18
CA VAL A 38 3.27 -0.45 12.50
C VAL A 38 4.01 0.39 13.53
N ARG A 39 3.33 1.46 13.97
CA ARG A 39 3.85 2.37 14.99
C ARG A 39 3.74 1.78 16.39
N GLY A 40 4.73 2.13 17.22
CA GLY A 40 4.79 1.76 18.64
C GLY A 40 3.80 2.52 19.53
N TRP A 41 3.86 2.20 20.82
CA TRP A 41 2.93 2.71 21.82
C TRP A 41 3.05 4.23 22.01
N GLY A 42 1.94 4.95 21.83
CA GLY A 42 1.88 6.40 21.98
C GLY A 42 2.26 7.21 20.75
N GLY A 43 2.66 6.57 19.65
CA GLY A 43 2.81 7.25 18.36
C GLY A 43 1.52 7.23 17.55
N ASP A 44 1.62 7.78 16.34
CA ASP A 44 0.56 7.86 15.35
C ASP A 44 1.10 7.59 13.94
N GLN A 45 0.18 7.45 12.98
CA GLN A 45 0.51 7.20 11.59
C GLN A 45 1.27 8.37 10.91
N GLU A 46 1.15 9.61 11.39
CA GLU A 46 1.76 10.78 10.74
C GLU A 46 3.28 10.71 10.80
N ASP A 47 3.81 10.15 11.90
CA ASP A 47 5.23 9.95 12.09
C ASP A 47 5.88 8.98 11.06
N ASP A 48 5.09 8.13 10.40
CA ASP A 48 5.56 7.15 9.39
C ASP A 48 5.37 7.66 7.95
N LEU A 49 4.63 8.75 7.74
CA LEU A 49 4.25 9.23 6.40
C LEU A 49 5.44 9.62 5.54
N GLY A 50 6.51 10.17 6.13
CA GLY A 50 7.71 10.56 5.38
C GLY A 50 8.37 9.35 4.72
N ASP A 51 8.65 8.31 5.50
CA ASP A 51 9.27 7.07 5.01
C ASP A 51 8.33 6.31 4.05
N ALA A 52 7.03 6.29 4.36
CA ALA A 52 6.02 5.69 3.48
C ALA A 52 5.92 6.41 2.12
N GLU A 53 6.01 7.74 2.11
CA GLU A 53 6.01 8.53 0.87
C GLU A 53 7.26 8.26 0.03
N GLU A 54 8.44 8.13 0.65
CA GLU A 54 9.67 7.79 -0.06
C GLU A 54 9.58 6.41 -0.72
N LEU A 55 9.09 5.38 -0.02
CA LEU A 55 8.86 4.05 -0.61
C LEU A 55 7.78 4.06 -1.70
N ALA A 56 6.71 4.83 -1.53
CA ALA A 56 5.68 4.96 -2.54
C ALA A 56 6.21 5.56 -3.84
N ARG A 57 7.13 6.54 -3.76
CA ARG A 57 7.81 7.12 -4.94
C ARG A 57 8.69 6.10 -5.69
N LEU A 58 9.08 4.99 -5.03
CA LEU A 58 9.81 3.88 -5.65
C LEU A 58 8.89 2.82 -6.26
N GLY A 59 7.57 3.05 -6.28
CA GLY A 59 6.59 2.17 -6.92
C GLY A 59 5.97 1.13 -5.99
N CYS A 60 6.09 1.29 -4.67
CA CYS A 60 5.44 0.42 -3.69
C CYS A 60 4.08 0.98 -3.26
N VAL A 61 3.20 0.10 -2.77
CA VAL A 61 2.00 0.53 -2.03
C VAL A 61 2.33 0.53 -0.55
N CYS A 62 2.15 1.67 0.12
CA CYS A 62 2.44 1.81 1.55
C CYS A 62 1.15 2.08 2.33
N PHE A 63 1.02 1.47 3.51
CA PHE A 63 -0.11 1.66 4.41
C PHE A 63 0.37 1.96 5.82
N THR A 64 0.02 3.14 6.31
CA THR A 64 0.15 3.56 7.71
C THR A 64 -1.25 3.58 8.34
N PHE A 65 -1.34 3.34 9.65
CA PHE A 65 -2.61 3.33 10.36
C PHE A 65 -2.40 3.58 11.86
N ASP A 66 -3.44 4.05 12.53
CA ASP A 66 -3.43 4.22 13.98
C ASP A 66 -3.89 2.94 14.67
N LEU A 67 -3.07 2.42 15.59
CA LEU A 67 -3.49 1.34 16.49
C LEU A 67 -4.63 1.81 17.37
N ARG A 68 -5.59 0.93 17.69
CA ARG A 68 -6.65 1.31 18.63
C ARG A 68 -6.06 1.76 19.97
N GLY A 69 -6.61 2.81 20.56
CA GLY A 69 -6.06 3.44 21.76
C GLY A 69 -5.10 4.59 21.49
N HIS A 70 -4.89 4.94 20.22
CA HIS A 70 -3.94 5.96 19.78
C HIS A 70 -4.58 6.90 18.76
N ALA A 71 -4.10 8.15 18.73
CA ALA A 71 -4.48 9.18 17.76
C ALA A 71 -5.98 9.21 17.43
N ASP A 72 -6.35 9.03 16.16
CA ASP A 72 -7.72 9.10 15.67
C ASP A 72 -8.44 7.74 15.74
N SER A 73 -8.37 7.09 16.90
CA SER A 73 -9.09 5.84 17.17
C SER A 73 -10.03 5.96 18.38
N ASP A 74 -11.14 5.23 18.32
CA ASP A 74 -12.22 5.34 19.31
C ASP A 74 -11.89 4.73 20.68
N ALA A 75 -10.89 3.86 20.76
CA ALA A 75 -10.60 3.10 21.99
C ALA A 75 -9.83 3.94 23.02
N GLU A 76 -10.12 3.72 24.30
CA GLU A 76 -9.35 4.32 25.39
C GLU A 76 -8.00 3.61 25.55
N LYS A 77 -6.90 4.36 25.50
CA LYS A 77 -5.52 3.85 25.60
C LYS A 77 -5.28 2.95 26.81
N GLU A 78 -5.90 3.24 27.95
CA GLU A 78 -5.74 2.47 29.18
C GLU A 78 -6.43 1.10 29.14
N ARG A 79 -7.30 0.86 28.14
CA ARG A 79 -8.10 -0.37 28.02
C ARG A 79 -7.60 -1.32 26.95
N VAL A 80 -6.72 -0.87 26.05
CA VAL A 80 -6.25 -1.69 24.93
C VAL A 80 -5.18 -2.66 25.40
N THR A 81 -5.21 -3.87 24.86
CA THR A 81 -4.27 -4.94 25.19
C THR A 81 -3.29 -5.19 24.03
N ARG A 82 -2.27 -6.01 24.29
CA ARG A 82 -1.38 -6.48 23.21
C ARG A 82 -2.11 -7.35 22.18
N GLN A 83 -3.15 -8.08 22.61
CA GLN A 83 -3.96 -8.87 21.69
C GLN A 83 -4.76 -7.95 20.75
N ASP A 84 -5.32 -6.86 21.29
CA ASP A 84 -6.01 -5.85 20.47
C ASP A 84 -5.10 -5.27 19.39
N GLY A 85 -3.87 -4.88 19.75
CA GLY A 85 -2.91 -4.37 18.78
C GLY A 85 -2.49 -5.41 17.74
N LEU A 86 -2.38 -6.69 18.12
CA LEU A 86 -2.15 -7.78 17.16
C LEU A 86 -3.34 -7.93 16.20
N ASP A 87 -4.57 -7.86 16.71
CA ASP A 87 -5.78 -7.96 15.90
C ASP A 87 -5.88 -6.77 14.92
N ASP A 88 -5.49 -5.56 15.33
CA ASP A 88 -5.41 -4.39 14.44
C ASP A 88 -4.38 -4.59 13.33
N VAL A 89 -3.18 -5.09 13.65
CA VAL A 89 -2.13 -5.37 12.66
C VAL A 89 -2.57 -6.44 11.67
N ILE A 90 -3.26 -7.49 12.12
CA ILE A 90 -3.81 -8.53 11.23
C ILE A 90 -4.86 -7.92 10.30
N ALA A 91 -5.79 -7.12 10.83
CA ALA A 91 -6.80 -6.46 10.01
C ALA A 91 -6.19 -5.49 8.98
N ALA A 92 -5.16 -4.75 9.38
CA ALA A 92 -4.43 -3.84 8.50
C ALA A 92 -3.64 -4.58 7.41
N TYR A 93 -3.03 -5.72 7.76
CA TYR A 93 -2.36 -6.59 6.81
C TYR A 93 -3.33 -7.17 5.78
N ASP A 94 -4.47 -7.70 6.23
CA ASP A 94 -5.51 -8.25 5.35
C ASP A 94 -6.06 -7.19 4.40
N TYR A 95 -6.26 -5.95 4.91
CA TYR A 95 -6.65 -4.81 4.09
C TYR A 95 -5.61 -4.50 3.01
N LEU A 96 -4.32 -4.45 3.37
CA LEU A 96 -3.23 -4.20 2.43
C LEU A 96 -3.16 -5.32 1.39
N ALA A 97 -3.13 -6.59 1.81
CA ALA A 97 -3.00 -7.74 0.92
C ALA A 97 -4.16 -7.86 -0.09
N ALA A 98 -5.32 -7.27 0.21
CA ALA A 98 -6.48 -7.25 -0.68
C ALA A 98 -6.48 -6.12 -1.72
N GLN A 99 -5.52 -5.18 -1.69
CA GLN A 99 -5.50 -4.06 -2.63
C GLN A 99 -5.16 -4.51 -4.06
N PRO A 100 -5.88 -4.00 -5.08
CA PRO A 100 -5.56 -4.30 -6.47
C PRO A 100 -4.12 -3.93 -6.82
N GLY A 101 -3.42 -4.86 -7.47
CA GLY A 101 -2.06 -4.63 -7.94
C GLY A 101 -0.96 -4.86 -6.91
N ILE A 102 -1.27 -5.31 -5.69
CA ILE A 102 -0.26 -5.79 -4.73
C ILE A 102 0.06 -7.26 -4.96
N ASP A 103 1.34 -7.62 -4.82
CA ASP A 103 1.78 -9.02 -4.82
C ASP A 103 1.61 -9.56 -3.40
N PRO A 104 0.68 -10.49 -3.14
CA PRO A 104 0.47 -11.03 -1.80
C PRO A 104 1.68 -11.82 -1.28
N THR A 105 2.64 -12.17 -2.15
CA THR A 105 3.89 -12.81 -1.77
C THR A 105 5.03 -11.83 -1.47
N ALA A 106 4.81 -10.52 -1.72
CA ALA A 106 5.80 -9.46 -1.52
C ALA A 106 5.26 -8.32 -0.61
N ILE A 107 4.87 -8.67 0.62
CA ILE A 107 4.47 -7.70 1.65
C ILE A 107 5.53 -7.62 2.76
N GLY A 108 6.09 -6.43 2.95
CA GLY A 108 6.97 -6.10 4.07
C GLY A 108 6.22 -5.45 5.23
N VAL A 109 6.68 -5.67 6.46
CA VAL A 109 6.16 -5.00 7.66
C VAL A 109 7.31 -4.23 8.33
N ILE A 110 7.09 -2.94 8.58
CA ILE A 110 8.05 -2.04 9.22
C ILE A 110 7.50 -1.69 10.61
N GLY A 111 8.14 -2.22 11.65
CA GLY A 111 7.76 -1.95 13.04
C GLY A 111 8.72 -0.97 13.72
N THR A 112 8.18 0.07 14.34
CA THR A 112 8.93 1.06 15.13
C THR A 112 8.41 1.09 16.57
N SER A 113 9.27 1.40 17.55
CA SER A 113 8.93 1.36 18.99
C SER A 113 9.08 2.71 19.67
#